data_AF-A0A3L6RYX4-F1
#
_entry.id   AF-A0A3L6RYX4-F1
#
_cell.length_a   1.000
_cell.length_b   1.000
_cell.length_c   1.000
_cell.angle_alpha   90.00
_cell.angle_beta   90.00
_cell.angle_gamma   90.00
#
_symmetry.space_group_name_H-M   'P 1'
#
loop_
_entity.id
_entity.type
_entity.pdbx_description
1 polymer ?
#
loop_
_entity_poly.entity_id
_entity_poly.type
_entity_poly.pdbx_seq_one_letter_code
_entity_poly.pdbx_strand_id
1 'polypeptide(L)'
;MDSKGNPFSFALTSLANGDGGSYGSYYSLPALGDERIDKLPYTVLALLESAISNCDGFQITKDDVEKIMDWEKTSDEQVEIPFKPARVILQDFTGVPVLVDFASMRDAVSRLDDDPDKINPMVPADLVIDHSVTADVVRSESAVQANMELALADRAEVSIIEAYLRANKMFVDHDEPQIEHTYSSYLELDLRNVEPCVSGPKSFDSKLYNCRPHDRVPLKDMKTDWHACLDNKVGFKTVKLA
;
A
#
# COMPACT_ATOMS: atom_id res chain seq x y z
N MET A 1 -0.49 -12.22 33.14
CA MET A 1 -0.79 -13.01 31.92
C MET A 1 0.52 -13.12 31.18
N ASP A 2 1.08 -14.32 31.14
CA ASP A 2 2.49 -14.54 30.82
C ASP A 2 2.80 -14.10 29.38
N SER A 3 3.59 -13.04 29.23
CA SER A 3 4.19 -12.66 27.96
C SER A 3 5.21 -13.72 27.59
N LYS A 4 4.77 -14.81 26.96
CA LYS A 4 5.68 -15.68 26.21
C LYS A 4 6.35 -14.78 25.17
N GLY A 5 7.67 -14.63 25.27
CA GLY A 5 8.43 -13.82 24.33
C GLY A 5 8.22 -14.29 22.89
N ASN A 6 8.54 -13.43 21.93
CA ASN A 6 8.36 -13.74 20.51
C ASN A 6 9.05 -15.08 20.15
N PRO A 7 8.31 -16.11 19.70
CA PRO A 7 8.87 -17.42 19.35
C PRO A 7 9.96 -17.39 18.27
N PHE A 8 10.02 -16.31 17.49
CA PHE A 8 10.98 -16.09 16.42
C PHE A 8 12.17 -15.22 16.84
N SER A 9 12.40 -15.02 18.15
CA SER A 9 13.55 -14.26 18.66
C SER A 9 14.90 -14.79 18.18
N PHE A 10 14.99 -16.07 17.77
CA PHE A 10 16.20 -16.66 17.18
C PHE A 10 16.58 -16.06 15.82
N ALA A 11 15.62 -15.48 15.09
CA ALA A 11 15.84 -14.84 13.80
C ALA A 11 16.24 -13.37 13.94
N LEU A 12 16.21 -12.81 15.15
CA LEU A 12 16.57 -11.43 15.42
C LEU A 12 18.09 -11.23 15.23
N THR A 13 18.46 -10.41 14.25
CA THR A 13 19.84 -10.14 13.85
C THR A 13 20.11 -8.63 13.81
N SER A 14 21.38 -8.24 13.96
CA SER A 14 21.82 -6.84 13.84
C SER A 14 22.07 -6.46 12.38
N LEU A 15 21.54 -5.34 11.92
CA LEU A 15 21.80 -4.78 10.60
C LEU A 15 23.13 -4.02 10.62
N ALA A 16 24.15 -4.54 9.93
CA ALA A 16 25.47 -3.92 9.91
C ALA A 16 25.45 -2.58 9.16
N ASN A 17 26.09 -1.58 9.74
CA ASN A 17 26.48 -0.35 9.06
C ASN A 17 27.90 -0.55 8.52
N GLY A 18 28.16 -0.20 7.25
CA GLY A 18 29.42 -0.45 6.54
C GLY A 18 30.69 0.04 7.26
N ASP A 19 30.54 0.93 8.25
CA ASP A 19 31.62 1.46 9.09
C ASP A 19 31.89 0.64 10.37
N GLY A 20 31.36 -0.59 10.48
CA GLY A 20 31.53 -1.47 11.65
C GLY A 20 30.56 -1.19 12.80
N GLY A 21 29.56 -0.32 12.57
CA GLY A 21 28.44 -0.06 13.48
C GLY A 21 27.21 -0.93 13.17
N SER A 22 26.10 -0.67 13.85
CA SER A 22 24.79 -1.28 13.57
C SER A 22 23.73 -0.21 13.40
N TYR A 23 22.87 -0.37 12.39
CA TYR A 23 21.68 0.49 12.20
C TYR A 23 20.53 0.11 13.13
N GLY A 24 20.55 -1.09 13.71
CA GLY A 24 19.48 -1.61 14.56
C GLY A 24 19.35 -3.13 14.46
N SER A 25 18.32 -3.68 15.09
CA SER A 25 17.99 -5.10 15.01
C SER A 25 16.76 -5.31 14.12
N TYR A 26 16.74 -6.42 13.40
CA TYR A 26 15.64 -6.83 12.54
C TYR A 26 15.46 -8.34 12.55
N TYR A 27 14.27 -8.82 12.21
CA TYR A 27 14.02 -10.24 12.02
C TYR A 27 14.47 -10.65 10.62
N SER A 28 15.46 -11.54 10.55
CA SER A 28 16.03 -12.02 9.30
C SER A 28 15.18 -13.16 8.74
N LEU A 29 14.52 -12.93 7.60
CA LEU A 29 13.76 -13.97 6.91
C LEU A 29 14.63 -15.17 6.51
N PRO A 30 15.87 -14.99 5.98
CA PRO A 30 16.76 -16.11 5.69
C PRO A 30 17.13 -16.95 6.92
N ALA A 31 17.12 -16.37 8.14
CA ALA A 31 17.45 -17.09 9.37
C ALA A 31 16.37 -18.11 9.78
N LEU A 32 15.18 -18.07 9.17
CA LEU A 32 14.15 -19.10 9.38
C LEU A 32 14.55 -20.46 8.79
N GLY A 33 15.46 -20.48 7.81
CA GLY A 33 15.99 -21.73 7.23
C GLY A 33 14.97 -22.55 6.45
N ASP A 34 13.95 -21.92 5.87
CA ASP A 34 12.91 -22.57 5.07
C ASP A 34 13.04 -22.20 3.59
N GLU A 35 13.17 -23.21 2.72
CA GLU A 35 13.34 -23.04 1.28
C GLU A 35 12.12 -22.41 0.59
N ARG A 36 10.93 -22.48 1.21
CA ARG A 36 9.71 -21.85 0.66
C ARG A 36 9.85 -20.34 0.57
N ILE A 37 10.56 -19.72 1.51
CA ILE A 37 10.74 -18.26 1.60
C ILE A 37 11.35 -17.70 0.32
N ASP A 38 12.28 -18.43 -0.29
CA ASP A 38 12.98 -17.99 -1.50
C ASP A 38 12.07 -17.92 -2.74
N LYS A 39 10.90 -18.56 -2.70
CA LYS A 39 9.92 -18.58 -3.81
C LYS A 39 8.71 -17.68 -3.56
N LEU A 40 8.58 -17.12 -2.35
CA LEU A 40 7.42 -16.32 -1.98
C LEU A 40 7.43 -14.98 -2.72
N PRO A 41 6.28 -14.55 -3.27
CA PRO A 41 6.15 -13.19 -3.81
C PRO A 41 6.58 -12.13 -2.80
N TYR A 42 7.20 -11.05 -3.27
CA TYR A 42 7.64 -9.94 -2.40
C TYR A 42 6.54 -9.37 -1.50
N THR A 43 5.30 -9.36 -1.98
CA THR A 43 4.13 -8.94 -1.18
C THR A 43 3.89 -9.89 0.00
N VAL A 44 4.06 -11.19 -0.20
CA VAL A 44 3.93 -12.21 0.85
C VAL A 44 5.12 -12.16 1.81
N LEU A 45 6.34 -11.87 1.32
CA LEU A 45 7.51 -11.63 2.19
C LEU A 45 7.28 -10.46 3.15
N ALA A 46 6.66 -9.36 2.68
CA ALA A 46 6.31 -8.24 3.54
C ALA A 46 5.26 -8.61 4.62
N LEU A 47 4.29 -9.46 4.27
CA LEU A 47 3.32 -9.99 5.24
C LEU A 47 4.00 -10.90 6.27
N LEU A 48 4.91 -11.76 5.80
CA LEU A 48 5.67 -12.69 6.63
C LEU A 48 6.55 -11.94 7.64
N GLU A 49 7.25 -10.91 7.20
CA GLU A 49 8.07 -10.07 8.07
C GLU A 49 7.22 -9.38 9.14
N SER A 50 6.09 -8.77 8.76
CA SER A 50 5.15 -8.16 9.70
C SER A 50 4.66 -9.15 10.75
N ALA A 51 4.31 -10.38 10.34
CA ALA A 51 3.81 -11.42 11.23
C ALA A 51 4.89 -11.92 12.21
N ILE A 52 6.12 -12.15 11.73
CA ILE A 52 7.25 -12.56 12.58
C ILE A 52 7.58 -11.47 13.60
N SER A 53 7.67 -10.22 13.15
CA SER A 53 8.02 -9.08 14.00
C SER A 53 7.00 -8.81 15.11
N ASN A 54 5.73 -9.18 14.88
CA ASN A 54 4.62 -8.94 15.81
C ASN A 54 4.05 -10.22 16.45
N CYS A 55 4.75 -11.37 16.35
CA CYS A 55 4.29 -12.64 16.93
C CYS A 55 4.33 -12.57 18.46
N ASP A 56 3.16 -12.43 19.07
CA ASP A 56 2.96 -12.31 20.52
C ASP A 56 2.30 -13.57 21.12
N GLY A 57 1.91 -14.53 20.27
CA GLY A 57 1.22 -15.75 20.68
C GLY A 57 -0.25 -15.53 21.06
N PHE A 58 -0.81 -14.34 20.81
CA PHE A 58 -2.19 -13.99 21.08
C PHE A 58 -2.89 -13.37 19.87
N GLN A 59 -2.46 -12.17 19.44
CA GLN A 59 -3.00 -11.54 18.23
C GLN A 59 -2.39 -12.16 16.97
N ILE A 60 -1.11 -12.51 17.04
CA ILE A 60 -0.40 -13.19 15.96
C ILE A 60 0.28 -14.41 16.54
N THR A 61 -0.14 -15.58 16.05
CA THR A 61 0.35 -16.86 16.53
C THR A 61 1.43 -17.43 15.61
N LYS A 62 2.16 -18.44 16.12
CA LYS A 62 3.11 -19.20 15.30
C LYS A 62 2.43 -19.89 14.12
N ASP A 63 1.20 -20.35 14.32
CA ASP A 63 0.41 -20.99 13.27
C ASP A 63 0.08 -20.00 12.14
N ASP A 64 -0.10 -18.72 12.46
CA ASP A 64 -0.33 -17.67 11.46
C ASP A 64 0.90 -17.41 10.59
N VAL A 65 2.09 -17.43 11.19
CA VAL A 65 3.35 -17.35 10.42
C VAL A 65 3.51 -18.55 9.49
N GLU A 66 3.18 -19.77 9.96
CA GLU A 66 3.21 -20.97 9.11
C GLU A 66 2.20 -20.88 7.94
N LYS A 67 0.99 -20.37 8.19
CA LYS A 67 0.00 -20.16 7.11
C LYS A 67 0.50 -19.21 6.03
N ILE A 68 1.23 -18.16 6.40
CA ILE A 68 1.81 -17.20 5.46
C ILE A 68 2.98 -17.84 4.70
N MET A 69 3.80 -18.67 5.35
CA MET A 69 4.88 -19.41 4.68
C MET A 69 4.34 -20.46 3.70
N ASP A 70 3.22 -21.11 4.00
CA ASP A 70 2.54 -22.07 3.11
C ASP A 70 1.53 -21.39 2.16
N TRP A 71 1.77 -20.13 1.77
CA TRP A 71 0.89 -19.28 0.95
C TRP A 71 0.34 -19.98 -0.31
N GLU A 72 1.15 -20.80 -0.97
CA GLU A 72 0.74 -21.52 -2.18
C GLU A 72 -0.50 -22.40 -1.94
N LYS A 73 -0.63 -23.01 -0.76
CA LYS A 73 -1.82 -23.81 -0.40
C LYS A 73 -2.88 -22.97 0.30
N THR A 74 -2.46 -22.11 1.24
CA THR A 74 -3.41 -21.37 2.08
C THR A 74 -4.18 -20.31 1.32
N SER A 75 -3.64 -19.82 0.19
CA SER A 75 -4.34 -18.93 -0.73
C SER A 75 -5.54 -19.58 -1.41
N ASP A 76 -5.40 -20.83 -1.86
CA ASP A 76 -6.50 -21.61 -2.45
C ASP A 76 -7.57 -22.00 -1.42
N GLU A 77 -7.15 -22.25 -0.18
CA GLU A 77 -8.02 -22.58 0.95
C GLU A 77 -8.71 -21.35 1.58
N GLN A 78 -8.40 -20.14 1.10
CA GLN A 78 -8.94 -18.87 1.61
C GLN A 78 -8.76 -18.68 3.12
N VAL A 79 -7.58 -19.06 3.63
CA VAL A 79 -7.29 -18.99 5.06
C VAL A 79 -7.11 -17.54 5.50
N GLU A 80 -7.73 -17.17 6.63
CA GLU A 80 -7.53 -15.87 7.24
C GLU A 80 -6.13 -15.74 7.86
N ILE A 81 -5.48 -14.60 7.62
CA ILE A 81 -4.18 -14.25 8.17
C ILE A 81 -4.23 -12.88 8.85
N PRO A 82 -3.51 -12.69 9.97
CA PRO A 82 -3.39 -11.38 10.60
C PRO A 82 -2.40 -10.51 9.81
N PHE A 83 -2.67 -9.20 9.75
CA PHE A 83 -1.73 -8.23 9.23
C PHE A 83 -1.72 -6.98 10.11
N LYS A 84 -0.53 -6.60 10.58
CA LYS A 84 -0.34 -5.39 11.38
C LYS A 84 0.53 -4.40 10.59
N PRO A 85 -0.08 -3.35 9.99
CA PRO A 85 0.67 -2.38 9.20
C PRO A 85 1.60 -1.56 10.10
N ALA A 86 2.71 -1.09 9.52
CA ALA A 86 3.68 -0.26 10.24
C ALA A 86 3.17 1.16 10.55
N ARG A 87 2.23 1.69 9.75
CA ARG A 87 1.59 3.00 9.92
C ARG A 87 0.25 3.07 9.19
N VAL A 88 -0.55 4.06 9.52
CA VAL A 88 -1.80 4.41 8.83
C VAL A 88 -1.68 5.78 8.21
N ILE A 89 -2.14 5.95 6.98
CA ILE A 89 -2.30 7.26 6.35
C ILE A 89 -3.79 7.53 6.24
N LEU A 90 -4.21 8.70 6.71
CA LEU A 90 -5.57 9.19 6.61
C LEU A 90 -5.56 10.40 5.68
N GLN A 91 -6.50 10.44 4.75
CA GLN A 91 -6.83 11.67 4.02
C GLN A 91 -7.91 12.45 4.79
N ASP A 92 -8.00 13.76 4.59
CA ASP A 92 -8.87 14.69 5.33
C ASP A 92 -10.36 14.28 5.41
N PHE A 93 -11.01 13.90 4.30
CA PHE A 93 -12.42 13.50 4.30
C PHE A 93 -12.72 12.26 5.17
N THR A 94 -11.80 11.28 5.24
CA THR A 94 -11.98 10.09 6.08
C THR A 94 -11.34 10.24 7.45
N GLY A 95 -10.31 11.07 7.56
CA GLY A 95 -9.57 11.30 8.79
C GLY A 95 -10.40 12.07 9.83
N VAL A 96 -11.21 13.03 9.39
CA VAL A 96 -12.09 13.79 10.29
C VAL A 96 -13.11 12.87 10.99
N PRO A 97 -13.89 12.01 10.30
CA PRO A 97 -14.74 11.01 10.95
C PRO A 97 -13.99 10.12 11.94
N VAL A 98 -12.78 9.66 11.59
CA VAL A 98 -11.97 8.82 12.49
C VAL A 98 -11.61 9.57 13.78
N LEU A 99 -11.24 10.84 13.71
CA LEU A 99 -10.97 11.65 14.91
C LEU A 99 -12.22 11.83 15.78
N VAL A 100 -13.40 11.98 15.17
CA VAL A 100 -14.68 12.05 15.88
C VAL A 100 -14.99 10.72 16.58
N ASP A 101 -14.68 9.58 15.96
CA ASP A 101 -14.83 8.26 16.57
C ASP A 101 -13.89 8.10 17.78
N PHE A 102 -12.61 8.50 17.65
CA PHE A 102 -11.67 8.49 18.79
C PHE A 102 -12.16 9.34 19.96
N ALA A 103 -12.67 10.55 19.68
CA ALA A 103 -13.26 11.41 20.71
C ALA A 103 -14.49 10.75 21.37
N SER A 104 -15.36 10.15 20.55
CA SER A 104 -16.57 9.46 21.03
C SER A 104 -16.23 8.23 21.88
N MET A 105 -15.19 7.48 21.52
CA MET A 105 -14.68 6.35 22.29
C MET A 105 -14.09 6.79 23.63
N ARG A 106 -13.35 7.90 23.66
CA ARG A 106 -12.85 8.48 24.92
C ARG A 106 -13.97 8.90 25.86
N ASP A 107 -14.99 9.56 25.32
CA ASP A 107 -16.19 9.93 26.07
C ASP A 107 -16.91 8.68 26.62
N ALA A 108 -17.02 7.62 25.82
CA ALA A 108 -17.65 6.37 26.24
C ALA A 108 -16.86 5.67 27.37
N VAL A 109 -15.53 5.61 27.26
CA VAL A 109 -14.64 5.04 28.29
C VAL A 109 -14.72 5.84 29.58
N SER A 110 -14.74 7.17 29.49
CA SER A 110 -14.92 8.05 30.66
C SER A 110 -16.25 7.81 31.36
N ARG A 111 -17.35 7.60 30.62
CA ARG A 111 -18.67 7.27 31.20
C ARG A 111 -18.70 5.92 31.90
N LEU A 112 -17.80 5.01 31.55
CA LEU A 112 -17.62 3.71 32.19
C LEU A 112 -16.65 3.76 33.38
N ASP A 113 -16.20 4.96 33.79
CA ASP A 113 -15.26 5.18 34.89
C ASP A 113 -13.89 4.49 34.67
N ASP A 114 -13.48 4.37 33.42
CA ASP A 114 -12.15 3.87 33.02
C ASP A 114 -11.34 4.99 32.32
N ASP A 115 -10.05 4.75 32.14
CA ASP A 115 -9.06 5.72 31.64
C ASP A 115 -9.20 5.98 30.12
N PRO A 116 -9.62 7.19 29.69
CA PRO A 116 -9.76 7.54 28.28
C PRO A 116 -8.43 7.56 27.51
N ASP A 117 -7.30 7.72 28.19
CA ASP A 117 -5.98 7.76 27.54
C ASP A 117 -5.54 6.38 27.02
N LYS A 118 -6.27 5.31 27.37
CA LYS A 118 -6.14 4.00 26.70
C LYS A 118 -6.57 4.03 25.23
N ILE A 119 -7.35 5.04 24.82
CA ILE A 119 -7.83 5.21 23.45
C ILE A 119 -6.87 6.13 22.69
N ASN A 120 -5.82 5.54 22.14
CA ASN A 120 -4.82 6.19 21.31
C ASN A 120 -4.37 5.28 20.14
N PRO A 121 -3.92 5.85 19.01
CA PRO A 121 -3.36 5.06 17.91
C PRO A 121 -2.16 4.21 18.36
N MET A 122 -2.18 2.92 18.03
CA MET A 122 -1.12 1.97 18.38
C MET A 122 0.06 1.98 17.39
N VAL A 123 -0.15 2.58 16.22
CA VAL A 123 0.85 2.76 15.16
C VAL A 123 0.83 4.23 14.72
N PRO A 124 1.93 4.75 14.17
CA PRO A 124 1.97 6.09 13.61
C PRO A 124 0.81 6.31 12.62
N ALA A 125 0.16 7.46 12.76
CA ALA A 125 -0.95 7.86 11.91
C ALA A 125 -0.68 9.25 11.32
N ASP A 126 -0.57 9.33 10.00
CA ASP A 126 -0.31 10.57 9.26
C ASP A 126 -1.62 11.06 8.64
N LEU A 127 -2.09 12.25 9.03
CA LEU A 127 -3.24 12.90 8.40
C LEU A 127 -2.75 13.84 7.30
N VAL A 128 -3.00 13.47 6.05
CA VAL A 128 -2.66 14.26 4.86
C VAL A 128 -3.88 15.09 4.45
N ILE A 129 -3.69 16.41 4.38
CA ILE A 129 -4.70 17.36 3.94
C ILE A 129 -4.38 17.75 2.50
N ASP A 130 -4.91 17.00 1.55
CA ASP A 130 -4.67 17.16 0.11
C ASP A 130 -5.91 17.56 -0.67
N HIS A 131 -7.12 17.21 -0.20
CA HIS A 131 -8.37 17.56 -0.87
C HIS A 131 -8.87 18.98 -0.53
N SER A 132 -8.19 19.66 0.39
CA SER A 132 -8.52 21.04 0.78
C SER A 132 -7.95 22.10 -0.15
N VAL A 133 -7.05 21.72 -1.08
CA VAL A 133 -6.46 22.65 -2.05
C VAL A 133 -7.21 22.56 -3.37
N THR A 134 -7.98 23.60 -3.67
CA THR A 134 -8.63 23.80 -4.96
C THR A 134 -7.70 24.56 -5.92
N ALA A 135 -7.77 24.25 -7.22
CA ALA A 135 -7.02 24.96 -8.25
C ALA A 135 -7.68 26.32 -8.56
N ASP A 136 -7.64 27.25 -7.59
CA ASP A 136 -8.29 28.56 -7.70
C ASP A 136 -7.52 29.53 -8.60
N VAL A 137 -6.19 29.40 -8.62
CA VAL A 137 -5.30 30.17 -9.50
C VAL A 137 -4.50 29.20 -10.38
N VAL A 138 -4.61 29.39 -11.70
CA VAL A 138 -3.90 28.60 -12.71
C VAL A 138 -3.13 29.52 -13.66
N ARG A 139 -2.01 29.04 -14.20
CA ARG A 139 -1.21 29.72 -15.24
C ARG A 139 -0.58 31.07 -14.81
N SER A 140 -0.18 31.21 -13.55
CA SER A 140 0.67 32.32 -13.07
C SER A 140 1.96 31.80 -12.43
N GLU A 141 3.03 32.59 -12.46
CA GLU A 141 4.32 32.24 -11.85
C GLU A 141 4.24 32.08 -10.32
N SER A 142 3.28 32.76 -9.68
CA SER A 142 2.99 32.63 -8.25
C SER A 142 2.05 31.48 -7.90
N ALA A 143 1.50 30.74 -8.88
CA ALA A 143 0.44 29.76 -8.63
C ALA A 143 0.90 28.60 -7.71
N VAL A 144 2.15 28.15 -7.84
CA VAL A 144 2.68 27.09 -6.97
C VAL A 144 2.94 27.62 -5.55
N GLN A 145 3.56 28.79 -5.42
CA GLN A 145 3.83 29.42 -4.13
C GLN A 145 2.54 29.90 -3.41
N ALA A 146 1.48 30.15 -4.17
CA ALA A 146 0.13 30.41 -3.67
C ALA A 146 -0.63 29.12 -3.30
N ASN A 147 -0.25 27.95 -3.85
CA ASN A 147 -0.99 26.69 -3.70
C ASN A 147 -0.31 25.59 -2.86
N MET A 148 0.96 25.72 -2.46
CA MET A 148 1.66 25.03 -1.32
C MET A 148 3.15 24.71 -1.59
N GLU A 149 3.91 24.53 -0.50
CA GLU A 149 5.32 24.09 -0.42
C GLU A 149 5.48 22.76 0.37
N LEU A 150 6.63 22.08 0.17
CA LEU A 150 7.25 20.89 0.83
C LEU A 150 7.12 19.54 0.10
N ALA A 151 8.02 18.55 0.23
CA ALA A 151 9.36 18.40 0.84
C ALA A 151 10.07 17.17 0.21
N LEU A 152 11.40 17.08 0.35
CA LEU A 152 12.23 15.94 -0.12
C LEU A 152 12.79 15.17 1.08
N ALA A 153 12.86 13.83 0.97
CA ALA A 153 13.43 12.93 1.98
C ALA A 153 14.97 13.01 2.04
N ASP A 154 15.55 12.74 3.22
CA ASP A 154 16.99 12.82 3.50
C ASP A 154 17.76 11.59 2.95
N ARG A 155 19.00 11.80 2.50
CA ARG A 155 19.82 10.76 1.83
C ARG A 155 20.35 9.68 2.78
N ALA A 156 20.40 9.95 4.08
CA ALA A 156 20.89 8.98 5.08
C ALA A 156 19.91 7.82 5.32
N GLU A 157 18.61 8.02 5.13
CA GLU A 157 17.60 6.97 5.32
C GLU A 157 17.65 5.91 4.21
N VAL A 158 18.01 6.35 2.99
CA VAL A 158 18.02 5.49 1.79
C VAL A 158 19.01 4.33 1.92
N SER A 159 20.21 4.59 2.46
CA SER A 159 21.22 3.52 2.62
C SER A 159 20.81 2.46 3.64
N ILE A 160 20.06 2.85 4.67
CA ILE A 160 19.55 1.93 5.70
C ILE A 160 18.46 1.04 5.09
N ILE A 161 17.54 1.64 4.33
CA ILE A 161 16.44 0.93 3.67
C ILE A 161 17.00 -0.10 2.68
N GLU A 162 17.97 0.29 1.85
CA GLU A 162 18.59 -0.64 0.91
C GLU A 162 19.29 -1.81 1.63
N ALA A 163 20.08 -1.52 2.66
CA ALA A 163 20.77 -2.56 3.44
C ALA A 163 19.78 -3.55 4.07
N TYR A 164 18.67 -3.05 4.63
CA TYR A 164 17.61 -3.86 5.21
C TYR A 164 16.92 -4.74 4.15
N LEU A 165 16.50 -4.16 3.03
CA LEU A 165 15.82 -4.88 1.95
C LEU A 165 16.72 -5.96 1.36
N ARG A 166 18.01 -5.67 1.15
CA ARG A 166 18.97 -6.68 0.65
C ARG A 166 19.19 -7.80 1.66
N ALA A 167 19.33 -7.49 2.94
CA ALA A 167 19.52 -8.49 3.99
C ALA A 167 18.33 -9.44 4.14
N ASN A 168 17.11 -8.96 3.88
CA ASN A 168 15.87 -9.74 3.92
C ASN A 168 15.44 -10.32 2.57
N LYS A 169 16.28 -10.24 1.53
CA LYS A 169 15.94 -10.69 0.16
C LYS A 169 14.67 -10.04 -0.42
N MET A 170 14.37 -8.81 0.01
CA MET A 170 13.23 -8.00 -0.48
C MET A 170 13.66 -6.88 -1.44
N PHE A 171 14.95 -6.77 -1.75
CA PHE A 171 15.46 -5.81 -2.72
C PHE A 171 15.37 -6.36 -4.15
N VAL A 172 14.77 -5.60 -5.05
CA VAL A 172 14.63 -5.97 -6.47
C VAL A 172 15.63 -5.18 -7.30
N ASP A 173 16.62 -5.88 -7.85
CA ASP A 173 17.57 -5.31 -8.81
C ASP A 173 17.20 -5.77 -10.22
N HIS A 174 16.64 -4.89 -11.05
CA HIS A 174 16.18 -5.22 -12.39
C HIS A 174 17.32 -5.49 -13.39
N ASP A 175 18.57 -5.18 -13.04
CA ASP A 175 19.74 -5.47 -13.88
C ASP A 175 20.29 -6.90 -13.65
N GLU A 176 19.86 -7.57 -12.58
CA GLU A 176 20.24 -8.95 -12.27
C GLU A 176 19.17 -9.97 -12.74
N PRO A 177 19.55 -11.25 -12.96
CA PRO A 177 18.57 -12.31 -13.19
C PRO A 177 17.58 -12.39 -12.03
N GLN A 178 16.29 -12.21 -12.33
CA GLN A 178 15.26 -12.24 -11.31
C GLN A 178 15.09 -13.66 -10.76
N ILE A 179 14.96 -13.76 -9.44
CA ILE A 179 14.53 -14.99 -8.78
C ILE A 179 13.10 -15.28 -9.22
N GLU A 180 12.85 -16.52 -9.63
CA GLU A 180 11.52 -16.96 -10.04
C GLU A 180 10.65 -17.15 -8.79
N HIS A 181 9.70 -16.23 -8.61
CA HIS A 181 8.69 -16.30 -7.56
C HIS A 181 7.47 -17.08 -8.05
N THR A 182 6.85 -17.82 -7.14
CA THR A 182 5.62 -18.56 -7.40
C THR A 182 4.42 -17.63 -7.27
N TYR A 183 3.74 -17.34 -8.39
CA TYR A 183 2.50 -16.57 -8.41
C TYR A 183 1.31 -17.47 -8.76
N SER A 184 0.09 -17.05 -8.42
CA SER A 184 -1.13 -17.78 -8.76
C SER A 184 -1.40 -17.84 -10.26
N SER A 185 -0.96 -16.82 -11.00
CA SER A 185 -1.08 -16.73 -12.45
C SER A 185 -0.09 -15.72 -13.01
N TYR A 186 0.39 -15.96 -14.23
CA TYR A 186 1.28 -15.06 -14.95
C TYR A 186 0.51 -14.37 -16.09
N LEU A 187 0.62 -13.04 -16.15
CA LEU A 187 0.10 -12.22 -17.24
C LEU A 187 1.25 -11.44 -17.85
N GLU A 188 1.31 -11.42 -19.17
CA GLU A 188 2.38 -10.71 -19.90
C GLU A 188 1.81 -9.52 -20.68
N LEU A 189 2.53 -8.41 -20.64
CA LEU A 189 2.26 -7.23 -21.46
C LEU A 189 3.52 -6.86 -22.24
N ASP A 190 3.48 -7.07 -23.55
CA ASP A 190 4.53 -6.61 -24.44
C ASP A 190 4.45 -5.09 -24.62
N LEU A 191 5.42 -4.38 -24.04
CA LEU A 191 5.49 -2.92 -24.08
C LEU A 191 5.63 -2.35 -25.51
N ARG A 192 6.06 -3.16 -26.49
CA ARG A 192 6.12 -2.75 -27.91
C ARG A 192 4.73 -2.58 -28.53
N ASN A 193 3.72 -3.24 -27.96
CA ASN A 193 2.33 -3.15 -28.41
C ASN A 193 1.58 -1.98 -27.75
N VAL A 194 2.20 -1.30 -26.79
CA VAL A 194 1.60 -0.15 -26.12
C VAL A 194 1.62 1.05 -27.06
N GLU A 195 0.44 1.57 -27.38
CA GLU A 195 0.29 2.78 -28.19
C GLU A 195 -0.27 3.94 -27.35
N PRO A 196 0.05 5.20 -27.71
CA PRO A 196 -0.53 6.38 -27.06
C PRO A 196 -2.07 6.34 -27.10
N CYS A 197 -2.69 6.49 -25.93
CA CYS A 197 -4.14 6.41 -25.77
C CYS A 197 -4.64 7.39 -24.69
N VAL A 198 -5.94 7.69 -24.75
CA VAL A 198 -6.71 8.38 -23.71
C VAL A 198 -7.80 7.44 -23.19
N SER A 199 -8.42 7.76 -22.05
CA SER A 199 -9.55 6.99 -21.52
C SER A 199 -10.82 7.84 -21.44
N GLY A 200 -11.95 7.30 -21.91
CA GLY A 200 -13.24 8.01 -22.04
C GLY A 200 -13.85 7.86 -23.44
N PRO A 201 -14.83 8.71 -23.85
CA PRO A 201 -15.45 9.82 -23.12
C PRO A 201 -16.61 9.42 -22.18
N LYS A 202 -17.09 10.37 -21.37
CA LYS A 202 -18.25 10.27 -20.48
C LYS A 202 -19.58 10.42 -21.24
N SER A 203 -20.61 9.68 -20.85
CA SER A 203 -22.01 10.08 -21.11
C SER A 203 -22.56 11.08 -20.10
N PHE A 204 -23.01 12.22 -20.62
CA PHE A 204 -23.72 13.24 -19.85
C PHE A 204 -25.21 12.83 -19.72
N ASP A 205 -25.52 11.99 -18.74
CA ASP A 205 -26.88 11.90 -18.20
C ASP A 205 -26.86 12.39 -16.75
N SER A 206 -27.82 13.26 -16.44
CA SER A 206 -28.06 13.96 -15.17
C SER A 206 -28.09 13.11 -13.89
N LYS A 207 -27.96 11.78 -14.00
CA LYS A 207 -28.14 10.83 -12.88
C LYS A 207 -26.99 9.85 -12.66
N LEU A 208 -25.97 9.78 -13.52
CA LEU A 208 -24.85 8.86 -13.32
C LEU A 208 -23.52 9.48 -13.82
N TYR A 209 -22.62 9.79 -12.88
CA TYR A 209 -21.27 10.25 -13.19
C TYR A 209 -20.35 9.03 -13.24
N ASN A 210 -20.01 8.52 -14.44
CA ASN A 210 -18.98 7.49 -14.51
C ASN A 210 -18.17 7.56 -15.82
N CYS A 211 -17.04 8.29 -15.80
CA CYS A 211 -15.95 8.03 -16.73
C CYS A 211 -15.34 6.69 -16.31
N ARG A 212 -15.25 5.71 -17.21
CA ARG A 212 -14.61 4.44 -16.86
C ARG A 212 -13.13 4.53 -17.22
N PRO A 213 -12.21 4.46 -16.24
CA PRO A 213 -10.78 4.52 -16.51
C PRO A 213 -10.27 3.38 -17.42
N HIS A 214 -11.05 2.31 -17.56
CA HIS A 214 -10.73 1.17 -18.43
C HIS A 214 -11.16 1.35 -19.90
N ASP A 215 -11.88 2.43 -20.26
CA ASP A 215 -12.32 2.68 -21.64
C ASP A 215 -11.18 3.28 -22.48
N ARG A 216 -10.23 2.44 -22.90
CA ARG A 216 -9.07 2.82 -23.70
C ARG A 216 -9.45 3.25 -25.13
N VAL A 217 -9.02 4.43 -25.55
CA VAL A 217 -9.16 4.97 -26.92
C VAL A 217 -7.78 5.34 -27.46
N PRO A 218 -7.25 4.64 -28.48
CA PRO A 218 -6.01 5.03 -29.16
C PRO A 218 -6.09 6.46 -29.70
N LEU A 219 -5.00 7.24 -29.59
CA LEU A 219 -4.99 8.64 -30.03
C LEU A 219 -5.33 8.81 -31.52
N LYS A 220 -4.90 7.85 -32.35
CA LYS A 220 -5.20 7.82 -33.79
C LYS A 220 -6.71 7.70 -34.08
N ASP A 221 -7.44 7.06 -33.17
CA ASP A 221 -8.87 6.77 -33.31
C ASP A 221 -9.74 7.76 -32.52
N MET A 222 -9.13 8.63 -31.71
CA MET A 222 -9.83 9.56 -30.81
C MET A 222 -10.91 10.39 -31.53
N LYS A 223 -10.60 10.94 -32.71
CA LYS A 223 -11.56 11.73 -33.49
C LYS A 223 -12.74 10.90 -33.96
N THR A 224 -12.48 9.67 -34.41
CA THR A 224 -13.50 8.74 -34.90
C THR A 224 -14.38 8.24 -33.77
N ASP A 225 -13.77 7.84 -32.65
CA ASP A 225 -14.47 7.40 -31.44
C ASP A 225 -15.32 8.54 -30.85
N TRP A 226 -14.81 9.77 -30.84
CA TRP A 226 -15.59 10.95 -30.43
C TRP A 226 -16.82 11.19 -31.31
N HIS A 227 -16.68 11.16 -32.64
CA HIS A 227 -17.83 11.33 -33.54
C HIS A 227 -18.86 10.21 -33.36
N ALA A 228 -18.41 8.96 -33.22
CA ALA A 228 -19.31 7.85 -32.94
C ALA A 228 -20.06 8.04 -31.62
N CYS A 229 -19.41 8.62 -30.59
CA CYS A 229 -20.07 8.94 -29.34
C CYS A 229 -21.17 10.01 -29.48
N LEU A 230 -21.09 10.92 -30.44
CA LEU A 230 -22.13 11.94 -30.66
C LEU A 230 -23.44 11.34 -31.20
N ASP A 231 -23.33 10.29 -32.01
CA ASP A 231 -24.47 9.67 -32.71
C ASP A 231 -25.10 8.49 -31.93
N ASN A 232 -24.43 8.00 -30.89
CA ASN A 232 -24.88 6.84 -30.12
C ASN A 232 -26.12 7.15 -29.26
N LYS A 233 -26.97 6.13 -29.07
CA LYS A 233 -28.02 6.17 -28.03
C LYS A 233 -27.35 6.27 -26.66
N VAL A 234 -27.95 7.03 -25.73
CA VAL A 234 -27.44 7.26 -24.37
C VAL A 234 -26.92 5.97 -23.73
N GLY A 235 -25.62 5.95 -23.44
CA GLY A 235 -24.86 4.82 -22.89
C GLY A 235 -23.41 5.23 -22.60
N PHE A 236 -22.55 4.31 -22.18
CA PHE A 236 -21.21 4.66 -21.68
C PHE A 236 -20.28 5.32 -22.71
N LYS A 237 -20.49 5.06 -24.02
CA LYS A 237 -19.80 5.72 -25.15
C LYS A 237 -20.74 6.65 -25.89
N THR A 238 -21.27 7.65 -25.20
CA THR A 238 -22.19 8.63 -25.78
C THR A 238 -21.86 10.01 -25.28
N VAL A 239 -22.01 11.04 -26.10
CA VAL A 239 -21.93 12.44 -25.67
C VAL A 239 -23.21 13.12 -26.15
N LYS A 240 -24.05 13.55 -25.22
CA LYS A 240 -25.26 14.31 -25.54
C LYS A 240 -24.91 15.79 -25.48
N LEU A 241 -24.85 16.45 -26.63
CA LEU A 241 -24.78 17.91 -26.69
C LEU A 241 -26.17 18.44 -26.35
N ALA A 242 -26.26 19.25 -25.30
CA ALA A 242 -27.46 20.02 -24.97
C ALA A 242 -27.60 21.21 -25.92
#